data_AF-A0A0C2ZHB5-F1
#
_entry.id   AF-A0A0C2ZHB5-F1
#
_cell.length_a   1.000
_cell.length_b   1.000
_cell.length_c   1.000
_cell.angle_alpha   90.00
_cell.angle_beta   90.00
_cell.angle_gamma   90.00
#
_symmetry.space_group_name_H-M   'P 1'
#
loop_
_entity.id
_entity.type
_entity.pdbx_description
1 polymer ?
#
loop_
_entity_poly.entity_id
_entity_poly.type
_entity_poly.pdbx_seq_one_letter_code
_entity_poly.pdbx_strand_id
1 'polypeptide(L)'
;VFRVSWLKAKARYDRWNEEFQMVQAEMFWTTLWFKHQEDEWERRFTQAIEPGHCAYATKQQNIWEKFRKKAEESFQGNMTRIE
;
A
#
# COMPACT_ATOMS: atom_id res chain seq x y z
N VAL A 1 -22.29 34.78 -16.75
CA VAL A 1 -21.83 34.36 -15.40
C VAL A 1 -21.92 32.84 -15.16
N PHE A 2 -22.83 32.11 -15.83
CA PHE A 2 -22.98 30.64 -15.66
C PHE A 2 -21.79 29.77 -16.11
N ARG A 3 -21.09 30.13 -17.18
CA ARG A 3 -19.96 29.34 -17.74
C ARG A 3 -18.79 29.19 -16.77
N VAL A 4 -18.42 30.26 -16.06
CA VAL A 4 -17.31 30.24 -15.08
C VAL A 4 -17.67 29.37 -13.87
N SER A 5 -18.93 29.44 -13.41
CA SER A 5 -19.41 28.59 -12.31
C SER A 5 -19.35 27.11 -12.71
N TRP A 6 -19.80 26.78 -13.93
CA TRP A 6 -19.76 25.41 -14.45
C TRP A 6 -18.32 24.89 -14.60
N LEU A 7 -17.40 25.68 -15.16
CA LEU A 7 -15.99 25.28 -15.30
C LEU A 7 -15.34 25.00 -13.93
N LYS A 8 -15.64 25.82 -12.91
CA LYS A 8 -15.15 25.58 -11.55
C LYS A 8 -15.73 24.31 -10.94
N ALA A 9 -17.00 24.00 -11.18
CA ALA A 9 -17.61 22.76 -10.72
C ALA A 9 -17.01 21.54 -11.41
N LYS A 10 -16.83 21.60 -12.73
CA LYS A 10 -16.17 20.55 -13.50
C LYS A 10 -14.74 20.29 -13.02
N ALA A 11 -13.93 21.33 -12.86
CA ALA A 11 -12.55 21.19 -12.40
C ALA A 11 -12.43 20.55 -11.00
N ARG A 12 -13.41 20.78 -10.11
CA ARG A 12 -13.45 20.09 -8.81
C ARG A 12 -13.82 18.61 -8.96
N TYR A 13 -14.79 18.31 -9.81
CA TYR A 13 -15.19 16.94 -10.10
C TYR A 13 -14.04 16.13 -10.71
N ASP A 14 -13.37 16.68 -11.72
CA ASP A 14 -12.23 16.03 -12.38
C ASP A 14 -11.10 15.77 -11.38
N ARG A 15 -10.76 16.75 -10.53
CA ARG A 15 -9.78 16.57 -9.45
C ARG A 15 -10.17 15.49 -8.46
N TRP A 16 -11.44 15.45 -8.02
CA TRP A 16 -11.90 14.41 -7.11
C TRP A 16 -11.78 13.02 -7.73
N ASN A 17 -12.06 12.89 -9.02
CA ASN A 17 -11.89 11.64 -9.73
C ASN A 17 -10.40 11.24 -9.81
N GLU A 18 -9.50 12.18 -10.07
CA GLU A 18 -8.04 11.95 -10.03
C GLU A 18 -7.56 11.51 -8.63
N GLU A 19 -7.96 12.25 -7.59
CA GLU A 19 -7.61 11.94 -6.19
C GLU A 19 -8.12 10.57 -5.77
N PHE A 20 -9.34 10.21 -6.16
CA PHE A 20 -9.90 8.90 -5.91
C PHE A 20 -9.03 7.79 -6.53
N GLN A 21 -8.69 7.91 -7.82
CA GLN A 21 -7.83 6.94 -8.51
C GLN A 21 -6.44 6.84 -7.87
N MET A 22 -5.84 7.96 -7.48
CA MET A 22 -4.54 7.98 -6.80
C MET A 22 -4.60 7.24 -5.45
N VAL A 23 -5.66 7.45 -4.66
CA VAL A 23 -5.82 6.77 -3.37
C VAL A 23 -5.98 5.26 -3.56
N GLN A 24 -6.76 4.82 -4.56
CA GLN A 24 -6.89 3.38 -4.86
C GLN A 24 -5.55 2.74 -5.24
N ALA A 25 -4.71 3.46 -5.98
CA ALA A 25 -3.39 3.01 -6.36
C ALA A 25 -2.41 3.01 -5.18
N GLU A 26 -2.47 4.02 -4.32
CA GLU A 26 -1.65 4.10 -3.10
C GLU A 26 -1.97 2.95 -2.14
N MET A 27 -3.25 2.59 -1.99
CA MET A 27 -3.66 1.39 -1.24
C MET A 27 -3.00 0.12 -1.81
N PHE A 28 -3.00 -0.03 -3.14
CA PHE A 28 -2.36 -1.15 -3.80
C PHE A 28 -0.84 -1.16 -3.59
N TRP A 29 -0.15 -0.04 -3.81
CA TRP A 29 1.29 0.06 -3.57
C TRP A 29 1.67 -0.17 -2.12
N THR A 30 0.83 0.23 -1.17
CA THR A 30 1.04 -0.02 0.27
C THR A 30 1.07 -1.52 0.57
N THR A 31 0.16 -2.30 -0.02
CA THR A 31 0.18 -3.77 0.14
C THR A 31 1.43 -4.41 -0.45
N LEU A 32 1.85 -3.95 -1.64
CA LEU A 32 3.08 -4.42 -2.29
C LEU A 32 4.32 -4.06 -1.47
N TRP A 33 4.34 -2.87 -0.87
CA TRP A 33 5.44 -2.44 -0.01
C TRP A 33 5.58 -3.31 1.23
N PHE A 34 4.46 -3.65 1.89
CA PHE A 34 4.50 -4.55 3.04
C PHE A 34 5.00 -5.95 2.67
N LYS A 35 4.57 -6.48 1.53
CA LYS A 35 5.10 -7.73 1.00
C LYS A 35 6.60 -7.64 0.74
N HIS A 36 7.07 -6.58 0.09
CA HIS A 36 8.50 -6.38 -0.15
C HIS A 36 9.30 -6.31 1.16
N GLN A 37 8.77 -5.65 2.20
CA GLN A 37 9.43 -5.62 3.51
C GLN A 37 9.49 -7.01 4.15
N GLU A 38 8.42 -7.79 4.08
CA GLU A 38 8.40 -9.19 4.54
C GLU A 38 9.48 -10.03 3.85
N ASP A 39 9.56 -9.96 2.52
CA ASP A 39 10.56 -10.66 1.71
C ASP A 39 11.99 -10.21 2.08
N GLU A 40 12.20 -8.92 2.35
CA GLU A 40 13.49 -8.39 2.81
C GLU A 40 13.90 -8.91 4.18
N TRP A 41 12.95 -9.09 5.11
CA TRP A 41 13.24 -9.70 6.41
C TRP A 41 13.47 -11.20 6.33
N GLU A 42 12.79 -11.90 5.41
CA GLU A 42 13.09 -13.29 5.08
C GLU A 42 14.52 -13.43 4.53
N ARG A 43 14.91 -12.56 3.59
CA ARG A 43 16.29 -12.52 3.06
C ARG A 43 17.32 -12.32 4.16
N ARG A 44 17.05 -11.42 5.12
CA ARG A 44 17.92 -11.18 6.27
C ARG A 44 17.98 -12.38 7.21
N PHE A 45 16.87 -13.09 7.41
CA PHE A 45 16.85 -14.34 8.16
C PHE A 45 17.76 -15.39 7.52
N THR A 46 17.70 -15.57 6.20
CA THR A 46 18.56 -16.53 5.49
C THR A 46 20.05 -16.20 5.61
N GLN A 47 20.39 -14.92 5.76
CA GLN A 47 21.78 -14.45 5.90
C GLN A 47 22.26 -14.40 7.36
N ALA A 48 21.37 -14.60 8.33
CA ALA A 48 21.72 -14.51 9.74
C ALA A 48 22.45 -15.76 10.21
N ILE A 49 23.56 -15.55 10.94
CA ILE A 49 24.37 -16.62 11.55
C ILE A 49 24.00 -16.78 13.02
N GLU A 50 23.84 -15.67 13.74
CA GLU A 50 23.54 -15.66 15.16
C GLU A 50 22.06 -16.01 15.43
N PRO A 51 21.77 -16.92 16.37
CA PRO A 51 20.40 -17.31 16.71
C PRO A 51 19.51 -16.12 17.10
N GLY A 52 20.08 -15.10 17.76
CA GLY A 52 19.36 -13.89 18.13
C GLY A 52 18.91 -13.07 16.91
N HIS A 53 19.75 -12.99 15.87
CA HIS A 53 19.40 -12.31 14.63
C HIS A 53 18.31 -13.08 13.88
N CYS A 54 18.39 -14.40 13.84
CA CYS A 54 17.33 -15.24 13.27
C CYS A 54 16.00 -14.99 13.97
N ALA A 55 15.97 -15.04 15.31
CA ALA A 55 14.75 -14.81 16.08
C ALA A 55 14.15 -13.42 15.84
N TYR A 56 15.00 -12.38 15.76
CA TYR A 56 14.54 -11.03 15.47
C TYR A 56 14.02 -10.88 14.03
N ALA A 57 14.71 -11.44 13.05
CA ALA A 57 14.29 -11.39 11.65
C ALA A 57 12.94 -12.09 11.44
N THR A 58 12.74 -13.28 12.03
CA THR A 58 11.44 -13.97 12.03
C THR A 58 10.34 -13.15 12.69
N LYS A 59 10.64 -12.48 13.81
CA LYS A 59 9.68 -11.57 14.45
C LYS A 59 9.28 -10.42 13.50
N GLN A 60 10.24 -9.81 12.82
CA GLN A 60 9.98 -8.72 11.89
C GLN A 60 9.16 -9.18 10.68
N GLN A 61 9.53 -10.30 10.07
CA GLN A 61 8.75 -10.91 8.98
C GLN A 61 7.27 -11.08 9.37
N ASN A 62 7.01 -11.65 10.55
CA ASN A 62 5.64 -11.82 11.07
C ASN A 62 4.90 -10.48 11.30
N ILE A 63 5.59 -9.39 11.62
CA ILE A 63 4.97 -8.06 11.77
C ILE A 63 4.53 -7.54 10.39
N TRP A 64 5.41 -7.62 9.40
CA TRP A 64 5.13 -7.15 8.05
C TRP A 64 4.05 -7.98 7.36
N GLU A 65 4.05 -9.30 7.58
CA GLU A 65 2.98 -10.19 7.11
C GLU A 65 1.61 -9.77 7.68
N LYS A 66 1.55 -9.44 8.98
CA LYS A 66 0.31 -8.95 9.62
C LYS A 66 -0.15 -7.62 9.05
N PHE A 67 0.77 -6.69 8.78
CA PHE A 67 0.42 -5.44 8.13
C PHE A 67 -0.10 -5.65 6.71
N ARG A 68 0.54 -6.52 5.93
CA ARG A 68 0.09 -6.90 4.59
C ARG A 68 -1.33 -7.45 4.63
N LYS A 69 -1.58 -8.48 5.45
CA LYS A 69 -2.92 -9.10 5.58
C LYS A 69 -3.98 -8.10 6.00
N LYS A 70 -3.70 -7.29 7.02
CA LYS A 70 -4.65 -6.26 7.48
C LYS A 70 -4.95 -5.23 6.39
N ALA A 71 -3.94 -4.81 5.63
CA ALA A 71 -4.12 -3.87 4.52
C ALA A 71 -4.93 -4.48 3.38
N GLU A 72 -4.63 -5.72 2.97
CA GLU A 72 -5.40 -6.47 1.97
C GLU A 72 -6.87 -6.62 2.37
N GLU A 73 -7.14 -6.99 3.63
CA GLU A 73 -8.50 -7.07 4.19
C GLU A 73 -9.19 -5.70 4.20
N SER A 74 -8.50 -4.64 4.63
CA SER A 74 -9.07 -3.30 4.74
C SER A 74 -9.34 -2.64 3.38
N PHE A 75 -8.55 -2.98 2.37
CA PHE A 75 -8.63 -2.37 1.03
C PHE A 75 -9.38 -3.25 0.03
N GLN A 76 -9.88 -4.41 0.44
CA GLN A 76 -10.61 -5.33 -0.41
C GLN A 76 -11.75 -4.62 -1.16
N GLY A 77 -11.76 -4.75 -2.50
CA GLY A 77 -12.76 -4.12 -3.36
C GLY A 77 -12.54 -2.63 -3.67
N ASN A 78 -11.58 -1.97 -3.01
CA ASN A 78 -11.25 -0.56 -3.23
C ASN A 78 -9.92 -0.37 -3.96
N MET A 79 -9.12 -1.42 -4.14
CA MET A 79 -7.84 -1.36 -4.86
C MET A 79 -8.06 -1.48 -6.35
N THR A 80 -7.49 -0.54 -7.11
CA THR A 80 -7.43 -0.61 -8.57
C THR A 80 -5.99 -0.88 -8.97
N ARG A 81 -5.75 -1.95 -9.71
CA ARG A 81 -4.45 -2.17 -10.37
C ARG A 81 -4.36 -1.14 -11.49
N ILE A 82 -3.44 -0.18 -11.37
CA ILE A 82 -3.10 0.65 -12.53
C ILE A 82 -2.30 -0.26 -13.48
N GLU A 83 -2.91 -0.60 -14.63
CA GLU A 83 -2.26 -1.33 -15.73
C GLU A 83 -1.37 -0.42 -16.58
#